data_AF-A0A3N7GL91-F1
#
_entry.id   AF-A0A3N7GL91-F1
#
_cell.length_a   1.000
_cell.length_b   1.000
_cell.length_c   1.000
_cell.angle_alpha   90.00
_cell.angle_beta   90.00
_cell.angle_gamma   90.00
#
_symmetry.space_group_name_H-M   'P 1'
#
loop_
_entity.id
_entity.type
_entity.pdbx_description
1 polymer ?
#
loop_
_entity_poly.entity_id
_entity_poly.type
_entity_poly.pdbx_seq_one_letter_code
_entity_poly.pdbx_strand_id
1 'polypeptide(L)'
;MISSTFAATAYDHARHAVAPADGLPQGVTAAASDFARVMEQVDIAATGAMTGKADTHELVQSIAQAEIALETVVAIRDKVVEAYQEILRMPV
;
A
#
# COMPACT_ATOMS: atom_id res chain seq x y z
N MET A 1 43.34 -15.60 -15.24
CA MET A 1 42.23 -14.88 -15.89
C MET A 1 40.90 -15.46 -15.41
N ILE A 2 40.39 -15.06 -14.23
CA ILE A 2 39.19 -15.68 -13.61
C ILE A 2 38.16 -14.63 -13.07
N SER A 3 38.42 -13.32 -13.19
CA SER A 3 37.57 -12.31 -12.54
C SER A 3 36.24 -12.00 -13.23
N SER A 4 36.09 -12.26 -14.55
CA SER A 4 34.86 -11.93 -15.28
C SER A 4 33.66 -12.81 -14.88
N THR A 5 33.88 -14.11 -14.67
CA THR A 5 32.82 -15.04 -14.26
C THR A 5 32.34 -14.72 -12.85
N PHE A 6 33.25 -14.34 -11.95
CA PHE A 6 32.91 -13.98 -10.57
C PHE A 6 32.12 -12.68 -10.49
N ALA A 7 32.47 -11.69 -11.32
CA ALA A 7 31.72 -10.43 -11.43
C ALA A 7 30.30 -10.67 -11.99
N ALA A 8 30.15 -11.54 -12.99
CA ALA A 8 28.85 -11.88 -13.56
C ALA A 8 27.93 -12.57 -12.55
N THR A 9 28.46 -13.50 -11.74
CA THR A 9 27.67 -14.16 -10.68
C THR A 9 27.31 -13.21 -9.55
N ALA A 10 28.24 -12.32 -9.15
CA ALA A 10 27.96 -11.33 -8.10
C ALA A 10 26.88 -10.33 -8.54
N TYR A 11 26.89 -9.94 -9.82
CA TYR A 11 25.87 -9.07 -10.40
C TYR A 11 24.49 -9.75 -10.48
N ASP A 12 24.43 -11.03 -10.87
CA ASP A 12 23.18 -11.78 -10.94
C ASP A 12 22.55 -12.02 -9.54
N HIS A 13 23.39 -12.22 -8.51
CA HIS A 13 22.91 -12.29 -7.14
C HIS A 13 22.40 -10.93 -6.62
N ALA A 14 23.09 -9.83 -6.95
CA ALA A 14 22.66 -8.49 -6.55
C ALA A 14 21.35 -8.08 -7.24
N ARG A 15 21.16 -8.43 -8.51
CA ARG A 15 19.92 -8.08 -9.23
C ARG A 15 18.68 -8.73 -8.63
N HIS A 16 18.78 -9.94 -8.08
CA HIS A 16 17.64 -10.63 -7.48
C HIS A 16 17.24 -10.05 -6.12
N ALA A 17 18.19 -9.47 -5.37
CA ALA A 17 17.91 -8.77 -4.12
C ALA A 17 17.25 -7.40 -4.33
N VAL A 18 17.45 -6.80 -5.51
CA VAL A 18 16.91 -5.48 -5.90
C VAL A 18 15.75 -5.63 -6.89
N ALA A 19 15.47 -6.85 -7.36
CA ALA A 19 14.37 -7.10 -8.28
C ALA A 19 13.06 -6.66 -7.59
N PRO A 20 12.32 -5.70 -8.17
CA PRO A 20 11.03 -5.33 -7.63
C PRO A 20 10.17 -6.59 -7.57
N ALA A 21 9.51 -6.83 -6.42
CA ALA A 21 8.69 -8.02 -6.23
C ALA A 21 7.70 -8.14 -7.41
N ASP A 22 7.84 -9.20 -8.20
CA ASP A 22 7.00 -9.44 -9.36
C ASP A 22 5.56 -9.68 -8.91
N GLY A 23 4.70 -8.70 -9.20
CA GLY A 23 3.26 -8.75 -8.98
C GLY A 23 2.80 -8.02 -7.71
N LEU A 24 1.68 -7.30 -7.84
CA LEU A 24 0.95 -6.78 -6.69
C LEU A 24 0.68 -7.97 -5.74
N PRO A 25 1.10 -7.92 -4.46
CA PRO A 25 0.80 -8.98 -3.52
C PRO A 25 -0.72 -9.22 -3.54
N GLN A 26 -1.16 -10.48 -3.62
CA GLN A 26 -2.60 -10.82 -3.62
C GLN A 26 -3.35 -10.21 -2.41
N GLY A 27 -2.63 -9.88 -1.34
CA GLY A 27 -3.15 -9.14 -0.19
C GLY A 27 -3.55 -7.69 -0.50
N VAL A 28 -2.92 -7.01 -1.47
CA VAL A 28 -3.26 -5.63 -1.86
C VAL A 28 -4.62 -5.58 -2.55
N THR A 29 -4.92 -6.53 -3.43
CA THR A 29 -6.24 -6.63 -4.06
C THR A 29 -7.35 -6.92 -3.05
N ALA A 30 -7.09 -7.78 -2.06
CA ALA A 30 -8.04 -8.04 -0.98
C ALA A 30 -8.25 -6.80 -0.09
N ALA A 31 -7.16 -6.15 0.34
CA ALA A 31 -7.21 -4.93 1.13
C ALA A 31 -7.93 -3.78 0.40
N ALA A 32 -7.74 -3.65 -0.91
CA ALA A 32 -8.48 -2.68 -1.72
C ALA A 32 -9.99 -2.97 -1.76
N SER A 33 -10.38 -4.25 -1.85
CA SER A 33 -11.79 -4.65 -1.81
C SER A 33 -12.45 -4.42 -0.44
N ASP A 34 -11.70 -4.63 0.65
CA ASP A 34 -12.17 -4.38 2.01
C ASP A 34 -12.28 -2.88 2.28
N PHE A 35 -11.31 -2.09 1.81
CA PHE A 35 -11.38 -0.63 1.86
C PHE A 35 -12.62 -0.10 1.14
N ALA A 36 -12.92 -0.59 -0.06
CA ALA A 36 -14.11 -0.18 -0.81
C ALA A 36 -15.41 -0.47 -0.03
N ARG A 37 -15.49 -1.62 0.65
CA ARG A 37 -16.64 -1.99 1.48
C ARG A 37 -16.81 -1.07 2.69
N VAL A 38 -15.71 -0.74 3.38
CA VAL A 38 -15.73 0.21 4.50
C VAL A 38 -16.19 1.59 4.03
N MET A 39 -15.73 2.03 2.85
CA MET A 39 -16.09 3.34 2.30
C MET A 39 -17.58 3.42 1.94
N GLU A 40 -18.16 2.35 1.40
CA GLU A 40 -19.60 2.26 1.13
C GLU A 40 -20.43 2.37 2.43
N GLN A 41 -19.98 1.74 3.51
CA GLN A 41 -20.62 1.86 4.82
C GLN A 41 -20.56 3.29 5.38
N VAL A 42 -19.43 3.97 5.24
CA VAL A 42 -19.26 5.37 5.62
C VAL A 42 -20.23 6.26 4.84
N ASP A 43 -20.41 6.01 3.54
CA ASP A 43 -21.27 6.83 2.67
C ASP A 43 -22.76 6.69 3.04
N ILE A 44 -23.20 5.48 3.38
CA ILE A 44 -24.54 5.21 3.90
C ILE A 44 -24.75 5.93 5.25
N ALA A 45 -23.79 5.82 6.17
CA ALA A 45 -23.85 6.45 7.48
C ALA A 45 -23.85 7.99 7.37
N ALA A 46 -23.01 8.56 6.51
CA ALA A 46 -22.95 9.99 6.24
C ALA A 46 -24.28 10.50 5.65
N THR A 47 -24.86 9.78 4.68
CA THR A 47 -26.16 10.11 4.10
C THR A 47 -27.28 10.03 5.15
N GLY A 48 -27.25 9.02 6.02
CA GLY A 48 -28.16 8.88 7.15
C GLY A 48 -28.05 10.05 8.14
N ALA A 49 -26.83 10.46 8.48
CA ALA A 49 -26.58 11.58 9.38
C ALA A 49 -27.02 12.93 8.76
N MET A 50 -26.73 13.16 7.48
CA MET A 50 -27.16 14.37 6.75
C MET A 50 -28.69 14.48 6.63
N THR A 51 -29.39 13.34 6.55
CA THR A 51 -30.86 13.31 6.51
C THR A 51 -31.51 13.31 7.89
N GLY A 52 -30.72 13.39 8.97
CA GLY A 52 -31.19 13.37 10.36
C GLY A 52 -31.73 12.00 10.81
N LYS A 53 -31.44 10.94 10.06
CA LYS A 53 -31.95 9.57 10.27
C LYS A 53 -30.96 8.64 10.97
N ALA A 54 -29.68 9.03 11.06
CA ALA A 54 -28.64 8.25 11.73
C ALA A 54 -27.92 9.10 12.81
N ASP A 55 -27.55 8.46 13.92
CA ASP A 55 -26.88 9.10 15.05
C ASP A 55 -25.47 9.55 14.66
N THR A 56 -25.07 10.76 15.07
CA THR A 56 -23.72 11.29 14.84
C THR A 56 -22.62 10.40 15.43
N HIS A 57 -22.98 9.56 16.41
CA HIS A 57 -22.10 8.57 16.99
C HIS A 57 -21.74 7.43 16.02
N GLU A 58 -22.69 6.93 15.21
CA GLU A 58 -22.40 5.93 14.18
C GLU A 58 -21.44 6.47 13.12
N LEU A 59 -21.58 7.74 12.75
CA LEU A 59 -20.66 8.39 11.81
C LEU A 59 -19.23 8.42 12.37
N VAL A 60 -19.04 8.84 13.62
CA VAL A 60 -17.73 8.89 14.27
C VAL A 60 -17.12 7.48 14.39
N GLN A 61 -17.94 6.48 14.71
CA GLN A 61 -17.49 5.08 14.74
C GLN A 61 -17.05 4.59 13.36
N SER A 62 -17.78 4.93 12.30
CA SER A 62 -17.41 4.56 10.94
C SER A 62 -16.11 5.23 10.47
N ILE A 63 -15.88 6.48 10.87
CA ILE A 63 -14.64 7.21 10.57
C ILE A 63 -13.46 6.59 11.33
N ALA A 64 -13.63 6.23 12.60
CA ALA A 64 -12.60 5.55 13.39
C ALA A 64 -12.21 4.19 12.77
N GLN A 65 -13.18 3.46 12.20
CA GLN A 65 -12.92 2.22 11.47
C GLN A 65 -12.13 2.46 10.17
N ALA A 66 -12.40 3.56 9.47
CA ALA A 66 -11.72 3.94 8.24
C ALA A 66 -10.27 4.42 8.47
N GLU A 67 -9.95 4.93 9.67
CA GLU A 67 -8.62 5.44 10.04
C GLU A 67 -7.52 4.36 9.92
N ILE A 68 -7.79 3.12 10.36
CA ILE A 68 -6.85 2.00 10.27
C ILE A 68 -6.51 1.67 8.81
N ALA A 69 -7.49 1.77 7.91
CA ALA A 69 -7.27 1.52 6.50
C ALA A 69 -6.45 2.66 5.85
N LEU A 70 -6.67 3.90 6.27
CA LEU A 70 -5.89 5.05 5.81
C LEU A 70 -4.41 4.94 6.22
N GLU A 71 -4.12 4.52 7.46
CA GLU A 71 -2.75 4.31 7.94
C GLU A 71 -2.00 3.27 7.10
N THR A 72 -2.69 2.20 6.70
CA THR A 72 -2.12 1.17 5.81
C THR A 72 -1.82 1.71 4.41
N VAL A 73 -2.71 2.55 3.86
CA VAL A 73 -2.48 3.21 2.56
C VAL A 73 -1.27 4.14 2.61
N VAL A 74 -1.09 4.89 3.70
CA VAL A 74 0.08 5.75 3.90
C VAL A 74 1.37 4.91 3.97
N ALA A 75 1.36 3.79 4.69
CA ALA A 75 2.50 2.88 4.74
C ALA A 75 2.90 2.34 3.35
N ILE A 76 1.91 1.99 2.51
CA ILE A 76 2.15 1.56 1.12
C ILE A 76 2.75 2.70 0.30
N ARG A 77 2.19 3.92 0.40
CA ARG A 77 2.71 5.11 -0.27
C ARG A 77 4.17 5.36 0.09
N ASP A 78 4.50 5.29 1.38
CA ASP A 78 5.86 5.55 1.88
C ASP A 78 6.84 4.49 1.37
N LYS A 79 6.43 3.22 1.29
CA LYS A 79 7.24 2.15 0.69
C LYS A 79 7.49 2.33 -0.80
N VAL A 80 6.49 2.80 -1.54
CA VAL A 80 6.66 3.13 -2.98
C VAL A 80 7.63 4.30 -3.17
N VAL A 81 7.53 5.31 -2.30
CA VAL A 81 8.42 6.48 -2.32
C VAL A 81 9.87 6.09 -1.95
N GLU A 82 10.05 5.20 -0.97
CA GLU A 82 11.36 4.65 -0.59
C GLU A 82 12.01 3.89 -1.75
N ALA A 83 11.27 2.97 -2.39
CA ALA A 83 11.74 2.21 -3.53
C ALA A 83 12.12 3.10 -4.73
N TYR A 84 11.34 4.17 -4.99
CA TYR A 84 11.67 5.12 -6.05
C TYR A 84 12.95 5.90 -5.74
N GLN A 85 13.14 6.32 -4.49
CA GLN A 85 14.36 6.99 -4.06
C GLN A 85 15.59 6.06 -4.09
N GLU A 86 15.42 4.77 -3.82
CA GLU A 86 16.50 3.77 -3.89
C GLU A 86 16.99 3.56 -5.33
N ILE A 87 16.07 3.46 -6.29
CA ILE A 87 16.40 3.35 -7.73
C ILE A 87 17.18 4.59 -8.20
N LEU A 88 16.79 5.79 -7.77
CA LEU A 88 17.48 7.04 -8.15
C LEU A 88 18.83 7.23 -7.46
N ARG A 89 19.08 6.57 -6.34
CA ARG A 89 20.36 6.63 -5.60
C ARG A 89 21.39 5.63 -6.11
N MET A 90 21.02 4.68 -6.98
CA MET A 90 22.01 3.86 -7.65
C MET A 90 22.77 4.70 -8.69
N PRO A 91 24.09 4.89 -8.56
CA PRO A 91 24.87 5.44 -9.65
C PRO A 91 24.83 4.45 -10.82
N VAL A 92 24.52 4.96 -12.01
CA VAL A 92 24.70 4.24 -13.29
C VAL A 92 26.15 3.85 -13.52
#